data_AF-A0A7G4A2A8-F1
#
_entry.id   AF-A0A7G4A2A8-F1
#
_cell.length_a   1.000
_cell.length_b   1.000
_cell.length_c   1.000
_cell.angle_alpha   90.00
_cell.angle_beta   90.00
_cell.angle_gamma   90.00
#
_symmetry.space_group_name_H-M   'P 1'
#
loop_
_entity.id
_entity.type
_entity.pdbx_description
1 polymer ?
#
loop_
_entity_poly.entity_id
_entity_poly.type
_entity_poly.pdbx_seq_one_letter_code
_entity_poly.pdbx_strand_id
1 'polypeptide(L)'
;MVATNPFAELMELLQKLLDTIGMADEPSEESRILFEMLENALNNNLLNDFLEAASQSGKTLDDILRSVIIAHSRQLLEDLVRKWIELEKPISEFLQAVKDVHQEALDEVCNYMISFVARKMTAAEIATAQLIFGSSLEYDTIYFSEVGTANAIIFGVQDFFTNNPSSRPFVTFKLVNHDLDDGPMTDRTMIHELTHVWQYQEAGPIYMIQAIHAQTLGAGYNYGYTTGSGATGYINGDGAGPDLTQAITNNPGLTPAEVFELFNREQQAQIIMHYYQRKYVESPPLNVGPWQPFQNVVFTPL
;
A
#
# COMPACT_ATOMS: atom_id res chain seq x y z
N MET A 1 -25.79 30.64 23.89
CA MET A 1 -24.83 29.86 23.08
C MET A 1 -24.63 30.62 21.79
N VAL A 2 -23.46 31.24 21.62
CA VAL A 2 -23.14 32.00 20.41
C VAL A 2 -22.83 30.98 19.32
N ALA A 3 -23.63 30.94 18.26
CA ALA A 3 -23.35 30.15 17.08
C ALA A 3 -22.11 30.73 16.41
N THR A 4 -21.00 29.99 16.45
CA THR A 4 -19.79 30.33 15.71
C THR A 4 -20.11 30.33 14.22
N ASN A 5 -19.69 31.41 13.53
CA ASN A 5 -19.86 31.55 12.09
C ASN A 5 -18.92 30.52 11.42
N PRO A 6 -19.43 29.51 10.68
CA PRO A 6 -18.60 28.49 10.05
C PRO A 6 -17.63 29.05 9.00
N PHE A 7 -17.86 30.28 8.52
CA PHE A 7 -16.91 30.99 7.67
C PHE A 7 -15.67 31.51 8.44
N ALA A 8 -15.81 31.77 9.75
CA ALA A 8 -14.69 32.21 10.59
C ALA A 8 -13.72 31.05 10.88
N GLU A 9 -14.22 29.84 11.11
CA GLU A 9 -13.39 28.63 11.27
C GLU A 9 -12.67 28.26 9.97
N LEU A 10 -13.32 28.44 8.81
CA LEU A 10 -12.68 28.24 7.49
C LEU A 10 -11.58 29.27 7.24
N MET A 11 -11.78 30.53 7.60
CA MET A 11 -10.77 31.58 7.48
C MET A 11 -9.61 31.39 8.48
N GLU A 12 -9.87 30.84 9.67
CA GLU A 12 -8.83 30.49 10.64
C GLU A 12 -8.02 29.25 10.19
N LEU A 13 -8.66 28.28 9.53
CA LEU A 13 -7.99 27.14 8.88
C LEU A 13 -7.20 27.57 7.63
N LEU A 14 -7.71 28.50 6.83
CA LEU A 14 -6.98 29.09 5.70
C LEU A 14 -5.79 29.92 6.17
N GLN A 15 -5.93 30.68 7.26
CA GLN A 15 -4.81 31.40 7.86
C GLN A 15 -3.79 30.42 8.46
N LYS A 16 -4.21 29.36 9.15
CA LYS A 16 -3.30 28.29 9.60
C LYS A 16 -2.63 27.57 8.43
N LEU A 17 -3.33 27.32 7.33
CA LEU A 17 -2.77 26.73 6.11
C LEU A 17 -1.76 27.68 5.47
N LEU A 18 -2.05 28.99 5.40
CA LEU A 18 -1.14 30.02 4.90
C LEU A 18 0.06 30.26 5.84
N ASP A 19 -0.11 30.08 7.15
CA ASP A 19 0.96 30.14 8.15
C ASP A 19 1.80 28.84 8.15
N THR A 20 1.20 27.69 7.77
CA THR A 20 1.89 26.40 7.57
C THR A 20 2.63 26.38 6.23
N ILE A 21 2.05 26.98 5.18
CA ILE A 21 2.74 27.31 3.92
C ILE A 21 3.78 28.44 4.16
N GLY A 22 3.60 29.24 5.21
CA GLY A 22 4.57 30.16 5.77
C GLY A 22 5.78 29.49 6.43
N MET A 23 5.86 28.16 6.41
CA MET A 23 7.10 27.37 6.62
C MET A 23 7.82 27.03 5.30
N ALA A 24 7.48 27.69 4.20
CA ALA A 24 8.42 27.89 3.10
C ALA A 24 9.45 28.94 3.52
N ASP A 25 10.34 28.59 4.45
CA ASP A 25 11.65 29.25 4.47
C ASP A 25 12.23 29.00 3.07
N GLU A 26 12.59 30.06 2.34
CA GLU A 26 13.40 29.89 1.13
C GLU A 26 14.52 28.89 1.46
N PRO A 27 14.78 27.86 0.61
CA PRO A 27 15.83 26.91 0.89
C PRO A 27 17.09 27.70 1.20
N SER A 28 17.67 27.46 2.39
CA SER A 28 18.87 28.16 2.82
C SER A 28 19.92 28.11 1.71
N GLU A 29 20.81 29.09 1.63
CA GLU A 29 21.86 29.09 0.61
C GLU A 29 22.64 27.77 0.60
N GLU A 30 22.80 27.16 1.78
CA GLU A 30 23.38 25.83 1.94
C GLU A 30 22.50 24.71 1.34
N SER A 31 21.19 24.72 1.57
CA SER A 31 20.24 23.79 0.94
C SER A 31 20.21 23.94 -0.58
N ARG A 32 20.31 25.18 -1.10
CA ARG A 32 20.37 25.43 -2.55
C ARG A 32 21.66 24.88 -3.17
N ILE A 33 22.81 25.09 -2.52
CA ILE A 33 24.09 24.53 -2.96
C ILE A 33 24.05 23.00 -2.93
N LEU A 34 23.50 22.39 -1.86
CA LEU A 34 23.33 20.95 -1.77
C LEU A 34 22.45 20.39 -2.88
N PHE A 35 21.34 21.07 -3.19
CA PHE A 35 20.45 20.71 -4.28
C PHE A 35 21.17 20.72 -5.64
N GLU A 36 21.87 21.81 -5.96
CA GLU A 36 22.62 21.95 -7.22
C GLU A 36 23.76 20.92 -7.34
N MET A 37 24.46 20.64 -6.24
CA MET A 37 25.50 19.61 -6.18
C MET A 37 24.92 18.22 -6.39
N LEU A 38 23.78 17.90 -5.79
CA LEU A 38 23.09 16.64 -5.98
C LEU A 38 22.61 16.48 -7.43
N GLU A 39 21.98 17.51 -8.00
CA GLU A 39 21.54 17.51 -9.40
C GLU A 39 22.72 17.29 -10.34
N ASN A 40 23.85 17.97 -10.11
CA ASN A 40 25.06 17.75 -10.88
C ASN A 40 25.59 16.31 -10.72
N ALA A 41 25.61 15.78 -9.50
CA ALA A 41 26.07 14.43 -9.23
C ALA A 41 25.20 13.37 -9.92
N LEU A 42 23.87 13.51 -9.88
CA LEU A 42 22.94 12.60 -10.55
C LEU A 42 23.13 12.66 -12.07
N ASN A 43 23.23 13.86 -12.64
CA ASN A 43 23.47 14.06 -14.09
C ASN A 43 24.80 13.48 -14.58
N ASN A 44 25.80 13.37 -13.71
CA ASN A 44 27.13 12.84 -14.04
C ASN A 44 27.41 11.44 -13.48
N ASN A 45 26.41 10.78 -12.89
CA ASN A 45 26.54 9.45 -12.27
C ASN A 45 27.60 9.39 -11.14
N LEU A 46 27.69 10.45 -10.34
CA LEU A 46 28.65 10.64 -9.24
C LEU A 46 27.99 10.60 -7.85
N LEU A 47 26.85 9.90 -7.69
CA LEU A 47 26.10 9.94 -6.44
C LEU A 47 26.93 9.43 -5.24
N ASN A 48 27.74 8.38 -5.39
CA ASN A 48 28.60 7.89 -4.30
C ASN A 48 29.64 8.94 -3.88
N ASP A 49 30.32 9.56 -4.86
CA ASP A 49 31.34 10.57 -4.60
C ASP A 49 30.71 11.80 -3.91
N PHE A 50 29.50 12.17 -4.32
CA PHE A 50 28.74 13.24 -3.67
C PHE A 50 28.37 12.87 -2.22
N LEU A 51 27.82 11.68 -1.97
CA LEU A 51 27.45 11.24 -0.63
C LEU A 51 28.66 11.18 0.30
N GLU A 52 29.81 10.71 -0.20
CA GLU A 52 31.05 10.68 0.56
C GLU A 52 31.54 12.11 0.88
N ALA A 53 31.58 13.00 -0.10
CA ALA A 53 31.98 14.40 0.11
C ALA A 53 31.03 15.15 1.06
N ALA A 54 29.72 14.91 0.94
CA ALA A 54 28.71 15.45 1.84
C ALA A 54 28.96 14.97 3.27
N SER A 55 29.16 13.66 3.47
CA SER A 55 29.49 13.10 4.78
C SER A 55 30.78 13.67 5.38
N GLN A 56 31.84 13.80 4.59
CA GLN A 56 33.12 14.40 5.01
C GLN A 56 32.99 15.89 5.41
N SER A 57 32.02 16.60 4.84
CA SER A 57 31.68 17.98 5.20
C SER A 57 30.67 18.09 6.36
N GLY A 58 30.31 16.97 6.98
CA GLY A 58 29.39 16.91 8.12
C GLY A 58 27.91 16.92 7.74
N LYS A 59 27.58 16.67 6.46
CA LYS A 59 26.20 16.57 5.97
C LYS A 59 25.68 15.15 6.04
N THR A 60 24.42 15.04 6.40
CA THR A 60 23.69 13.78 6.55
C THR A 60 22.80 13.53 5.34
N LEU A 61 22.28 12.29 5.22
CA LEU A 61 21.25 11.97 4.23
C LEU A 61 19.99 12.83 4.43
N ASP A 62 19.64 13.13 5.69
CA ASP A 62 18.53 14.02 6.04
C ASP A 62 18.74 15.43 5.47
N ASP A 63 19.95 15.99 5.55
CA ASP A 63 20.27 17.32 4.99
C ASP A 63 20.06 17.34 3.47
N ILE A 64 20.49 16.26 2.80
CA ILE A 64 20.35 16.09 1.35
C ILE A 64 18.87 15.95 0.99
N LEU A 65 18.12 15.07 1.67
CA LEU A 65 16.70 14.87 1.42
C LEU A 65 15.87 16.12 1.72
N ARG A 66 16.21 16.87 2.77
CA ARG A 66 15.62 18.19 3.05
C ARG A 66 15.82 19.11 1.86
N SER A 67 17.01 19.16 1.26
CA SER A 67 17.27 20.03 0.10
C SER A 67 16.36 19.72 -1.09
N VAL A 68 16.05 18.45 -1.34
CA VAL A 68 15.21 18.03 -2.48
C VAL A 68 13.72 18.18 -2.20
N ILE A 69 13.30 17.75 -1.00
CA ILE A 69 11.90 17.75 -0.58
C ILE A 69 11.40 19.20 -0.37
N ILE A 70 12.22 20.07 0.24
CA ILE A 70 11.91 21.50 0.41
C ILE A 70 11.94 22.25 -0.92
N ALA A 71 12.83 21.88 -1.84
CA ALA A 71 12.82 22.42 -3.20
C ALA A 71 11.64 21.88 -4.06
N HIS A 72 10.84 20.96 -3.52
CA HIS A 72 9.68 20.34 -4.17
C HIS A 72 9.99 19.72 -5.56
N SER A 73 11.23 19.25 -5.77
CA SER A 73 11.62 18.64 -7.04
C SER A 73 11.33 17.15 -7.06
N ARG A 74 10.13 16.79 -7.53
CA ARG A 74 9.71 15.38 -7.70
C ARG A 74 10.64 14.59 -8.60
N GLN A 75 11.08 15.19 -9.71
CA GLN A 75 11.98 14.54 -10.65
C GLN A 75 13.33 14.19 -10.00
N LEU A 76 13.90 15.14 -9.25
CA LEU A 76 15.19 14.91 -8.60
C LEU A 76 15.08 13.88 -7.46
N LEU A 77 13.95 13.87 -6.75
CA LEU A 77 13.63 12.85 -5.75
C LEU A 77 13.53 11.46 -6.40
N GLU A 78 12.82 11.36 -7.52
CA GLU A 78 12.70 10.12 -8.31
C GLU A 78 14.08 9.62 -8.77
N ASP A 79 14.92 10.51 -9.31
CA ASP A 79 16.26 10.17 -9.81
C ASP A 79 17.22 9.76 -8.67
N LEU A 80 17.12 10.41 -7.51
CA LEU A 80 17.85 10.02 -6.30
C LEU A 80 17.43 8.63 -5.84
N VAL A 81 16.13 8.33 -5.77
CA VAL A 81 15.61 7.00 -5.40
C VAL A 81 16.13 5.95 -6.39
N ARG A 82 16.04 6.22 -7.70
CA ARG A 82 16.53 5.32 -8.74
C ARG A 82 18.02 5.00 -8.55
N LYS A 83 18.84 6.03 -8.36
CA LYS A 83 20.29 5.86 -8.19
C LYS A 83 20.64 5.18 -6.87
N TRP A 84 19.89 5.41 -5.81
CA TRP A 84 20.06 4.69 -4.54
C TRP A 84 19.88 3.17 -4.71
N ILE A 85 18.87 2.78 -5.50
CA ILE A 85 18.58 1.39 -5.86
C ILE A 85 19.66 0.80 -6.76
N GLU A 86 20.05 1.50 -7.82
CA GLU A 86 21.10 1.04 -8.75
C GLU A 86 22.45 0.80 -8.05
N LEU A 87 22.71 1.54 -6.97
CA LEU A 87 23.92 1.39 -6.14
C LEU A 87 23.75 0.33 -5.04
N GLU A 88 22.63 -0.38 -4.99
CA GLU A 88 22.31 -1.42 -4.02
C GLU A 88 22.48 -0.96 -2.55
N LYS A 89 22.18 0.31 -2.28
CA LYS A 89 22.28 0.88 -0.92
C LYS A 89 21.12 0.42 -0.04
N PRO A 90 21.28 0.44 1.31
CA PRO A 90 20.24 0.00 2.23
C PRO A 90 18.94 0.82 2.07
N ILE A 91 17.84 0.15 1.77
CA ILE A 91 16.52 0.79 1.59
C ILE A 91 15.98 1.34 2.91
N SER A 92 16.18 0.60 4.01
CA SER A 92 15.75 1.02 5.35
C SER A 92 16.40 2.32 5.81
N GLU A 93 17.66 2.55 5.46
CA GLU A 93 18.37 3.81 5.73
C GLU A 93 17.70 5.00 5.02
N PHE A 94 17.38 4.83 3.73
CA PHE A 94 16.73 5.87 2.94
C PHE A 94 15.32 6.18 3.44
N LEU A 95 14.51 5.15 3.72
CA LEU A 95 13.15 5.34 4.23
C LEU A 95 13.14 5.97 5.62
N GLN A 96 14.10 5.61 6.48
CA GLN A 96 14.24 6.24 7.80
C GLN A 96 14.57 7.74 7.64
N ALA A 97 15.52 8.08 6.78
CA ALA A 97 15.88 9.48 6.52
C ALA A 97 14.70 10.28 5.91
N VAL A 98 13.95 9.70 4.96
CA VAL A 98 12.74 10.33 4.42
C VAL A 98 11.70 10.58 5.51
N LYS A 99 11.47 9.61 6.40
CA LYS A 99 10.56 9.75 7.53
C LYS A 99 10.96 10.88 8.48
N ASP A 100 12.25 10.98 8.79
CA ASP A 100 12.79 11.98 9.71
C ASP A 100 12.79 13.39 9.11
N VAL A 101 12.83 13.48 7.77
CA VAL A 101 12.71 14.74 7.03
C VAL A 101 11.27 15.18 6.85
N HIS A 102 10.45 14.32 6.24
CA HIS A 102 9.06 14.61 5.87
C HIS A 102 8.25 13.32 5.73
N GLN A 103 7.56 12.92 6.80
CA GLN A 103 6.81 11.66 6.85
C GLN A 103 5.82 11.49 5.68
N GLU A 104 5.19 12.56 5.19
CA GLU A 104 4.21 12.48 4.08
C GLU A 104 4.87 12.15 2.72
N ALA A 105 6.19 12.30 2.59
CA ALA A 105 6.93 11.93 1.38
C ALA A 105 7.20 10.42 1.29
N LEU A 106 6.96 9.64 2.35
CA LEU A 106 7.20 8.20 2.38
C LEU A 106 6.40 7.46 1.30
N ASP A 107 5.13 7.80 1.12
CA ASP A 107 4.26 7.12 0.16
C ASP A 107 4.76 7.35 -1.28
N GLU A 108 5.18 8.58 -1.60
CA GLU A 108 5.75 8.94 -2.91
C GLU A 108 7.08 8.21 -3.17
N VAL A 109 7.98 8.21 -2.18
CA VAL A 109 9.28 7.51 -2.28
C VAL A 109 9.09 6.00 -2.41
N CYS A 110 8.20 5.39 -1.64
CA CYS A 110 7.88 3.98 -1.76
C CYS A 110 7.33 3.68 -3.16
N ASN A 111 6.42 4.52 -3.67
CA ASN A 111 5.90 4.36 -5.03
C ASN A 111 7.01 4.42 -6.09
N TYR A 112 7.98 5.32 -5.98
CA TYR A 112 9.13 5.33 -6.89
C TYR A 112 9.94 4.04 -6.79
N MET A 113 10.32 3.63 -5.58
CA MET A 113 11.10 2.40 -5.37
C MET A 113 10.42 1.18 -5.97
N ILE A 114 9.12 1.04 -5.73
CA ILE A 114 8.28 -0.03 -6.25
C ILE A 114 8.20 0.04 -7.78
N SER A 115 7.97 1.22 -8.35
CA SER A 115 7.78 1.39 -9.80
C SER A 115 9.00 0.97 -10.63
N PHE A 116 10.19 0.95 -10.03
CA PHE A 116 11.43 0.58 -10.72
C PHE A 116 11.70 -0.92 -10.74
N VAL A 117 11.04 -1.68 -9.88
CA VAL A 117 11.33 -3.11 -9.71
C VAL A 117 10.11 -4.01 -9.87
N ALA A 118 8.92 -3.43 -9.94
CA ALA A 118 7.67 -4.12 -10.16
C ALA A 118 7.07 -3.74 -11.52
N ARG A 119 6.31 -4.64 -12.12
CA ARG A 119 5.56 -4.37 -13.35
C ARG A 119 4.17 -3.85 -13.04
N LYS A 120 3.55 -3.17 -13.99
CA LYS A 120 2.11 -2.89 -13.92
C LYS A 120 1.28 -4.15 -14.08
N MET A 121 0.02 -4.08 -13.66
CA MET A 121 -0.97 -5.10 -14.01
C MET A 121 -1.10 -5.23 -15.54
N THR A 122 -1.22 -6.46 -16.02
CA THR A 122 -1.53 -6.76 -17.41
C THR A 122 -3.00 -6.49 -17.70
N ALA A 123 -3.36 -6.31 -18.97
CA ALA A 123 -4.75 -6.10 -19.37
C ALA A 123 -5.67 -7.27 -18.95
N ALA A 124 -5.15 -8.50 -18.91
CA ALA A 124 -5.91 -9.67 -18.46
C ALA A 124 -6.16 -9.64 -16.94
N GLU A 125 -5.14 -9.29 -16.15
CA GLU A 125 -5.28 -9.13 -14.69
C GLU A 125 -6.25 -7.99 -14.34
N ILE A 126 -6.18 -6.87 -15.05
CA ILE A 126 -7.13 -5.75 -14.90
C ILE A 126 -8.54 -6.23 -15.23
N ALA A 127 -8.74 -6.93 -16.35
CA ALA A 127 -10.05 -7.44 -16.73
C ALA A 127 -10.62 -8.40 -15.67
N THR A 128 -9.78 -9.29 -15.10
CA THR A 128 -10.17 -10.18 -14.00
C THR A 128 -10.52 -9.38 -12.74
N ALA A 129 -9.71 -8.41 -12.35
CA ALA A 129 -9.94 -7.57 -11.17
C ALA A 129 -11.24 -6.75 -11.29
N GLN A 130 -11.53 -6.23 -12.48
CA GLN A 130 -12.75 -5.47 -12.76
C GLN A 130 -14.03 -6.29 -12.58
N LEU A 131 -13.98 -7.63 -12.64
CA LEU A 131 -15.12 -8.50 -12.32
C LEU A 131 -15.56 -8.40 -10.84
N ILE A 132 -14.67 -7.93 -9.97
CA ILE A 132 -14.84 -7.88 -8.51
C ILE A 132 -14.88 -6.44 -8.01
N PHE A 133 -13.98 -5.59 -8.49
CA PHE A 133 -13.78 -4.22 -7.99
C PHE A 133 -14.40 -3.16 -8.92
N GLY A 134 -14.63 -3.48 -10.19
CA GLY A 134 -15.12 -2.51 -11.17
C GLY A 134 -14.14 -1.33 -11.29
N SER A 135 -14.56 -0.10 -10.98
CA SER A 135 -13.72 1.10 -11.01
C SER A 135 -13.17 1.53 -9.63
N SER A 136 -13.35 0.73 -8.57
CA SER A 136 -12.93 1.12 -7.20
C SER A 136 -11.42 1.14 -6.97
N LEU A 137 -10.64 0.52 -7.86
CA LEU A 137 -9.18 0.48 -7.80
C LEU A 137 -8.56 1.42 -8.84
N GLU A 138 -7.47 2.09 -8.45
CA GLU A 138 -6.64 2.87 -9.37
C GLU A 138 -5.63 1.97 -10.10
N TYR A 139 -6.10 1.11 -11.00
CA TYR A 139 -5.30 0.05 -11.65
C TYR A 139 -3.95 0.50 -12.23
N ASP A 140 -3.89 1.70 -12.80
CA ASP A 140 -2.66 2.24 -13.40
C ASP A 140 -1.53 2.53 -12.40
N THR A 141 -1.86 2.52 -11.11
CA THR A 141 -0.96 2.75 -9.99
C THR A 141 -0.65 1.48 -9.19
N ILE A 142 -1.20 0.33 -9.60
CA ILE A 142 -0.97 -0.97 -8.97
C ILE A 142 0.18 -1.67 -9.67
N TYR A 143 1.12 -2.17 -8.85
CA TYR A 143 2.31 -2.85 -9.33
C TYR A 143 2.39 -4.27 -8.76
N PHE A 144 2.81 -5.22 -9.59
CA PHE A 144 3.06 -6.61 -9.22
C PHE A 144 4.57 -6.85 -9.30
N SER A 145 5.15 -7.38 -8.23
CA SER A 145 6.55 -7.79 -8.26
C SER A 145 6.73 -8.98 -9.19
N GLU A 146 7.59 -8.86 -10.20
CA GLU A 146 8.11 -10.01 -10.94
C GLU A 146 9.52 -10.31 -10.43
N VAL A 147 9.67 -11.48 -9.84
CA VAL A 147 10.90 -12.28 -9.63
C VAL A 147 12.24 -11.54 -9.78
N GLY A 148 13.00 -11.42 -8.67
CA GLY A 148 14.44 -11.14 -8.74
C GLY A 148 14.94 -10.18 -7.66
N THR A 149 15.95 -9.37 -7.99
CA THR A 149 16.55 -8.31 -7.14
C THR A 149 15.53 -7.30 -6.61
N ALA A 150 14.33 -7.24 -7.21
CA ALA A 150 13.14 -6.55 -6.71
C ALA A 150 12.76 -6.93 -5.27
N ASN A 151 12.94 -8.21 -4.90
CA ASN A 151 12.55 -8.71 -3.58
C ASN A 151 13.31 -8.02 -2.44
N ALA A 152 14.58 -7.65 -2.63
CA ALA A 152 15.34 -6.95 -1.59
C ALA A 152 14.77 -5.55 -1.29
N ILE A 153 14.22 -4.88 -2.30
CA ILE A 153 13.62 -3.55 -2.15
C ILE A 153 12.26 -3.66 -1.49
N ILE A 154 11.47 -4.63 -1.94
CA ILE A 154 10.13 -4.87 -1.43
C ILE A 154 10.19 -5.35 0.02
N PHE A 155 11.08 -6.30 0.32
CA PHE A 155 11.36 -6.74 1.68
C PHE A 155 11.99 -5.60 2.52
N GLY A 156 12.82 -4.75 1.93
CA GLY A 156 13.36 -3.58 2.63
C GLY A 156 12.27 -2.57 3.06
N VAL A 157 11.31 -2.27 2.17
CA VAL A 157 10.14 -1.44 2.49
C VAL A 157 9.27 -2.14 3.54
N GLN A 158 9.02 -3.45 3.38
CA GLN A 158 8.27 -4.26 4.35
C GLN A 158 8.88 -4.22 5.74
N ASP A 159 10.16 -4.53 5.85
CA ASP A 159 10.89 -4.65 7.11
C ASP A 159 10.86 -3.32 7.85
N PHE A 160 10.96 -2.19 7.12
CA PHE A 160 10.86 -0.86 7.69
C PHE A 160 9.51 -0.60 8.37
N PHE A 161 8.39 -0.99 7.75
CA PHE A 161 7.07 -0.76 8.33
C PHE A 161 6.64 -1.83 9.36
N THR A 162 7.21 -3.03 9.26
CA THR A 162 6.80 -4.18 10.10
C THR A 162 7.74 -4.46 11.26
N ASN A 163 8.96 -3.90 11.24
CA ASN A 163 10.06 -4.27 12.13
C ASN A 163 10.33 -5.79 12.18
N ASN A 164 10.07 -6.53 11.08
CA ASN A 164 10.21 -7.98 11.02
C ASN A 164 10.98 -8.42 9.77
N PRO A 165 12.25 -8.87 9.90
CA PRO A 165 13.08 -9.32 8.78
C PRO A 165 12.75 -10.73 8.26
N SER A 166 11.75 -11.40 8.84
CA SER A 166 11.25 -12.70 8.39
C SER A 166 9.95 -12.50 7.61
N SER A 167 10.09 -12.05 6.37
CA SER A 167 8.99 -11.65 5.49
C SER A 167 8.15 -12.84 5.00
N ARG A 168 6.84 -12.62 4.81
CA ARG A 168 5.85 -13.49 4.16
C ARG A 168 5.14 -12.71 3.03
N PRO A 169 4.44 -13.36 2.08
CA PRO A 169 3.63 -12.66 1.07
C PRO A 169 2.59 -11.73 1.73
N PHE A 170 2.53 -10.47 1.30
CA PHE A 170 1.58 -9.45 1.76
C PHE A 170 1.62 -8.23 0.82
N VAL A 171 0.52 -7.46 0.76
CA VAL A 171 0.47 -6.17 0.04
C VAL A 171 1.06 -5.03 0.88
N THR A 172 1.94 -4.24 0.26
CA THR A 172 2.39 -2.95 0.80
C THR A 172 1.86 -1.83 -0.08
N PHE A 173 0.97 -0.99 0.43
CA PHE A 173 0.36 0.11 -0.33
C PHE A 173 -0.39 -0.39 -1.58
N LYS A 174 0.16 -0.11 -2.77
CA LYS A 174 -0.36 -0.52 -4.09
C LYS A 174 0.51 -1.60 -4.75
N LEU A 175 1.48 -2.15 -4.02
CA LEU A 175 2.32 -3.26 -4.47
C LEU A 175 1.76 -4.58 -3.99
N VAL A 176 1.45 -5.45 -4.94
CA VAL A 176 1.17 -6.86 -4.70
C VAL A 176 2.47 -7.64 -4.81
N ASN A 177 2.95 -8.19 -3.70
CA ASN A 177 4.13 -9.05 -3.66
C ASN A 177 3.72 -10.52 -3.51
N HIS A 178 4.40 -11.41 -4.25
CA HIS A 178 4.12 -12.84 -4.28
C HIS A 178 5.42 -13.62 -4.24
N ASP A 179 5.55 -14.55 -3.29
CA ASP A 179 6.70 -15.44 -3.22
C ASP A 179 6.57 -16.56 -4.26
N LEU A 180 7.62 -16.81 -5.01
CA LEU A 180 7.63 -17.84 -6.05
C LEU A 180 7.79 -19.24 -5.50
N ASP A 181 8.30 -19.36 -4.28
CA ASP A 181 8.30 -20.65 -3.58
C ASP A 181 6.85 -21.14 -3.33
N ASP A 182 5.86 -20.23 -3.39
CA ASP A 182 4.42 -20.52 -3.34
C ASP A 182 3.78 -20.77 -4.74
N GLY A 183 4.58 -20.78 -5.82
CA GLY A 183 4.14 -21.00 -7.21
C GLY A 183 3.78 -19.71 -7.96
N PRO A 184 3.20 -19.77 -9.18
CA PRO A 184 2.73 -18.58 -9.88
C PRO A 184 1.50 -17.98 -9.19
N MET A 185 1.42 -16.63 -9.16
CA MET A 185 0.24 -15.92 -8.68
C MET A 185 -1.01 -16.40 -9.41
N THR A 186 -1.99 -16.93 -8.69
CA THR A 186 -3.28 -17.34 -9.26
C THR A 186 -4.24 -16.15 -9.25
N ASP A 187 -5.21 -16.12 -10.16
CA ASP A 187 -6.26 -15.07 -10.14
C ASP A 187 -6.97 -14.99 -8.78
N ARG A 188 -7.19 -16.13 -8.11
CA ARG A 188 -7.78 -16.17 -6.78
C ARG A 188 -6.90 -15.44 -5.76
N THR A 189 -5.61 -15.77 -5.71
CA THR A 189 -4.65 -15.10 -4.82
C THR A 189 -4.55 -13.62 -5.16
N MET A 190 -4.51 -13.27 -6.45
CA MET A 190 -4.51 -11.88 -6.90
C MET A 190 -5.72 -11.10 -6.36
N ILE A 191 -6.93 -11.67 -6.40
CA ILE A 191 -8.13 -11.01 -5.87
C ILE A 191 -8.06 -10.82 -4.34
N HIS A 192 -7.45 -11.76 -3.61
CA HIS A 192 -7.16 -11.57 -2.18
C HIS A 192 -6.27 -10.35 -1.97
N GLU A 193 -5.11 -10.32 -2.64
CA GLU A 193 -4.15 -9.22 -2.50
C GLU A 193 -4.71 -7.86 -2.97
N LEU A 194 -5.49 -7.82 -4.06
CA LEU A 194 -6.14 -6.60 -4.52
C LEU A 194 -7.20 -6.07 -3.54
N THR A 195 -7.76 -6.94 -2.68
CA THR A 195 -8.62 -6.47 -1.59
C THR A 195 -7.82 -5.65 -0.57
N HIS A 196 -6.55 -6.00 -0.35
CA HIS A 196 -5.65 -5.21 0.50
C HIS A 196 -5.26 -3.88 -0.14
N VAL A 197 -5.10 -3.84 -1.46
CA VAL A 197 -4.92 -2.57 -2.18
C VAL A 197 -6.16 -1.68 -2.01
N TRP A 198 -7.36 -2.25 -2.17
CA TRP A 198 -8.62 -1.53 -1.94
C TRP A 198 -8.69 -0.99 -0.50
N GLN A 199 -8.36 -1.81 0.50
CA GLN A 199 -8.34 -1.38 1.91
C GLN A 199 -7.34 -0.24 2.15
N TYR A 200 -6.17 -0.26 1.51
CA TYR A 200 -5.22 0.84 1.58
C TYR A 200 -5.77 2.12 0.94
N GLN A 201 -6.43 2.02 -0.22
CA GLN A 201 -7.01 3.19 -0.88
C GLN A 201 -8.13 3.83 -0.05
N GLU A 202 -8.92 3.04 0.69
CA GLU A 202 -10.00 3.54 1.54
C GLU A 202 -9.50 4.06 2.90
N ALA A 203 -8.55 3.38 3.55
CA ALA A 203 -8.16 3.64 4.94
C ALA A 203 -6.75 4.24 5.11
N GLY A 204 -5.97 4.34 4.04
CA GLY A 204 -4.59 4.83 4.07
C GLY A 204 -3.64 3.90 4.85
N PRO A 205 -2.46 4.39 5.28
CA PRO A 205 -1.39 3.56 5.84
C PRO A 205 -1.74 2.86 7.17
N ILE A 206 -2.81 3.29 7.86
CA ILE A 206 -3.32 2.63 9.08
C ILE A 206 -3.74 1.19 8.79
N TYR A 207 -4.18 0.91 7.56
CA TYR A 207 -4.53 -0.43 7.10
C TYR A 207 -3.39 -1.45 7.35
N MET A 208 -2.15 -1.07 7.04
CA MET A 208 -1.00 -1.98 7.11
C MET A 208 -0.74 -2.43 8.54
N ILE A 209 -0.91 -1.54 9.53
CA ILE A 209 -0.80 -1.87 10.96
C ILE A 209 -1.87 -2.89 11.37
N GLN A 210 -3.10 -2.73 10.87
CA GLN A 210 -4.22 -3.63 11.15
C GLN A 210 -4.03 -5.01 10.51
N ALA A 211 -3.51 -5.06 9.28
CA ALA A 211 -3.20 -6.30 8.57
C ALA A 211 -2.10 -7.10 9.27
N ILE A 212 -0.99 -6.44 9.63
CA ILE A 212 0.13 -7.06 10.37
C ILE A 212 -0.34 -7.59 11.74
N HIS A 213 -1.17 -6.83 12.45
CA HIS A 213 -1.73 -7.26 13.74
C HIS A 213 -2.64 -8.49 13.61
N ALA A 214 -3.46 -8.56 12.55
CA ALA A 214 -4.34 -9.70 12.29
C ALA A 214 -3.58 -10.97 11.89
N GLN A 215 -2.50 -10.85 11.12
CA GLN A 215 -1.66 -11.97 10.70
C GLN A 215 -0.85 -12.56 11.87
N THR A 216 -0.33 -11.72 12.77
CA THR A 216 0.58 -12.13 13.86
C THR A 216 -0.13 -12.82 15.04
N LEU A 217 -1.41 -12.55 15.27
CA LEU A 217 -2.18 -13.12 16.39
C LEU A 217 -2.98 -14.40 16.05
N GLY A 218 -2.83 -14.95 14.84
CA GLY A 218 -3.31 -16.30 14.50
C GLY A 218 -4.83 -16.48 14.39
N ALA A 219 -5.63 -15.41 14.45
CA ALA A 219 -7.08 -15.44 14.27
C ALA A 219 -7.53 -15.32 12.79
N GLY A 220 -6.57 -15.25 11.86
CA GLY A 220 -6.74 -14.48 10.62
C GLY A 220 -7.49 -15.11 9.45
N TYR A 221 -7.60 -16.44 9.36
CA TYR A 221 -8.01 -17.03 8.09
C TYR A 221 -9.45 -17.54 8.10
N ASN A 222 -9.95 -18.11 9.20
CA ASN A 222 -11.28 -18.70 9.17
C ASN A 222 -12.37 -17.71 9.62
N TYR A 223 -13.39 -17.51 8.79
CA TYR A 223 -14.61 -16.75 9.12
C TYR A 223 -15.89 -17.63 9.09
N GLY A 224 -15.72 -18.94 9.31
CA GLY A 224 -16.80 -19.92 9.37
C GLY A 224 -16.71 -21.06 8.35
N TYR A 225 -15.67 -21.10 7.51
CA TYR A 225 -15.50 -22.18 6.54
C TYR A 225 -14.84 -23.42 7.14
N THR A 226 -15.05 -24.55 6.49
CA THR A 226 -14.51 -25.85 6.89
C THR A 226 -13.01 -25.95 6.59
N THR A 227 -12.21 -26.35 7.56
CA THR A 227 -10.76 -26.59 7.40
C THR A 227 -10.43 -28.07 7.63
N GLY A 228 -9.48 -28.62 6.86
CA GLY A 228 -9.05 -30.01 6.99
C GLY A 228 -8.73 -30.69 5.66
N SER A 229 -8.23 -31.92 5.71
CA SER A 229 -7.91 -32.71 4.51
C SER A 229 -9.16 -32.98 3.69
N GLY A 230 -9.17 -32.54 2.42
CA GLY A 230 -10.29 -32.69 1.51
C GLY A 230 -11.40 -31.65 1.64
N ALA A 231 -11.32 -30.72 2.61
CA ALA A 231 -12.25 -29.60 2.71
C ALA A 231 -11.89 -28.51 1.69
N THR A 232 -12.89 -27.98 0.97
CA THR A 232 -12.69 -26.87 0.03
C THR A 232 -12.89 -25.51 0.68
N GLY A 233 -13.11 -25.44 2.00
CA GLY A 233 -13.40 -24.18 2.70
C GLY A 233 -12.31 -23.12 2.52
N TYR A 234 -11.03 -23.51 2.50
CA TYR A 234 -9.95 -22.57 2.17
C TYR A 234 -10.02 -22.07 0.73
N ILE A 235 -10.54 -22.87 -0.21
CA ILE A 235 -10.55 -22.53 -1.64
C ILE A 235 -11.76 -21.65 -1.97
N ASN A 236 -12.96 -22.08 -1.57
CA ASN A 236 -14.24 -21.50 -2.00
C ASN A 236 -15.18 -21.12 -0.84
N GLY A 237 -14.67 -21.07 0.39
CA GLY A 237 -15.45 -20.68 1.57
C GLY A 237 -16.54 -21.69 1.97
N ASP A 238 -16.47 -22.94 1.53
CA ASP A 238 -17.45 -23.96 1.89
C ASP A 238 -17.64 -24.09 3.41
N GLY A 239 -18.90 -24.01 3.85
CA GLY A 239 -19.29 -23.91 5.26
C GLY A 239 -19.53 -22.49 5.79
N ALA A 240 -18.98 -21.43 5.18
CA ALA A 240 -19.08 -20.06 5.73
C ALA A 240 -20.40 -19.32 5.42
N GLY A 241 -21.25 -19.86 4.54
CA GLY A 241 -22.49 -19.20 4.12
C GLY A 241 -23.44 -18.83 5.28
N PRO A 242 -23.71 -19.74 6.23
CA PRO A 242 -24.49 -19.43 7.43
C PRO A 242 -23.89 -18.30 8.27
N ASP A 243 -22.57 -18.30 8.49
CA ASP A 243 -21.88 -17.31 9.33
C ASP A 243 -21.92 -15.91 8.70
N LEU A 244 -21.72 -15.81 7.39
CA LEU A 244 -21.88 -14.55 6.66
C LEU A 244 -23.32 -14.03 6.71
N THR A 245 -24.30 -14.91 6.55
CA THR A 245 -25.73 -14.55 6.62
C THR A 245 -26.09 -14.10 8.04
N GLN A 246 -25.55 -14.79 9.05
CA GLN A 246 -25.78 -14.50 10.45
C GLN A 246 -25.08 -13.20 10.88
N ALA A 247 -23.88 -12.89 10.36
CA ALA A 247 -23.19 -11.64 10.60
C ALA A 247 -24.06 -10.42 10.20
N ILE A 248 -24.74 -10.50 9.07
CA ILE A 248 -25.69 -9.45 8.65
C ILE A 248 -26.95 -9.48 9.52
N THR A 249 -27.55 -10.65 9.72
CA THR A 249 -28.85 -10.78 10.41
C THR A 249 -28.77 -10.38 11.89
N ASN A 250 -27.65 -10.64 12.56
CA ASN A 250 -27.42 -10.28 13.95
C ASN A 250 -27.14 -8.78 14.15
N ASN A 251 -26.92 -8.03 13.06
CA ASN A 251 -26.60 -6.60 13.09
C ASN A 251 -27.60 -5.79 12.24
N PRO A 252 -28.91 -5.84 12.53
CA PRO A 252 -29.97 -5.28 11.66
C PRO A 252 -29.95 -3.75 11.53
N GLY A 253 -29.11 -3.04 12.30
CA GLY A 253 -28.91 -1.60 12.21
C GLY A 253 -27.65 -1.18 11.46
N LEU A 254 -26.83 -2.12 11.01
CA LEU A 254 -25.59 -1.87 10.29
C LEU A 254 -25.78 -2.12 8.78
N THR A 255 -25.15 -1.29 7.97
CA THR A 255 -24.99 -1.53 6.54
C THR A 255 -24.04 -2.70 6.28
N PRO A 256 -24.07 -3.33 5.09
CA PRO A 256 -23.09 -4.37 4.74
C PRO A 256 -21.63 -3.92 4.88
N ALA A 257 -21.32 -2.64 4.61
CA ALA A 257 -19.98 -2.09 4.80
C ALA A 257 -19.59 -2.06 6.29
N GLU A 258 -20.47 -1.62 7.17
CA GLU A 258 -20.24 -1.63 8.62
C GLU A 258 -20.13 -3.04 9.19
N VAL A 259 -20.90 -4.01 8.66
CA VAL A 259 -20.76 -5.43 9.02
C VAL A 259 -19.43 -5.99 8.50
N PHE A 260 -18.95 -5.54 7.34
CA PHE A 260 -17.68 -5.99 6.76
C PHE A 260 -16.49 -5.62 7.67
N GLU A 261 -16.54 -4.45 8.30
CA GLU A 261 -15.55 -4.00 9.28
C GLU A 261 -15.54 -4.80 10.59
N LEU A 262 -16.53 -5.67 10.84
CA LEU A 262 -16.48 -6.63 11.95
C LEU A 262 -15.55 -7.81 11.68
N PHE A 263 -15.26 -8.09 10.40
CA PHE A 263 -14.25 -9.04 9.99
C PHE A 263 -12.89 -8.38 9.99
N ASN A 264 -11.85 -9.11 10.42
CA ASN A 264 -10.50 -8.59 10.32
C ASN A 264 -10.08 -8.46 8.84
N ARG A 265 -9.04 -7.67 8.57
CA ARG A 265 -8.60 -7.33 7.21
C ARG A 265 -8.29 -8.53 6.32
N GLU A 266 -7.72 -9.59 6.88
CA GLU A 266 -7.46 -10.86 6.16
C GLU A 266 -8.74 -11.62 5.85
N GLN A 267 -9.67 -11.69 6.80
CA GLN A 267 -11.00 -12.27 6.58
C GLN A 267 -11.76 -11.51 5.49
N GLN A 268 -11.69 -10.18 5.47
CA GLN A 268 -12.28 -9.35 4.43
C GLN A 268 -11.74 -9.76 3.04
N ALA A 269 -10.41 -9.85 2.88
CA ALA A 269 -9.78 -10.29 1.64
C ALA A 269 -10.19 -11.71 1.24
N GLN A 270 -10.26 -12.64 2.20
CA GLN A 270 -10.72 -13.99 1.93
C GLN A 270 -12.20 -14.07 1.53
N ILE A 271 -13.08 -13.26 2.12
CA ILE A 271 -14.49 -13.19 1.73
C ILE A 271 -14.60 -12.79 0.26
N ILE A 272 -13.85 -11.77 -0.17
CA ILE A 272 -13.86 -11.30 -1.57
C ILE A 272 -13.25 -12.34 -2.52
N MET A 273 -12.14 -12.94 -2.13
CA MET A 273 -11.52 -14.06 -2.86
C MET A 273 -12.48 -15.26 -3.03
N HIS A 274 -13.19 -15.66 -1.97
CA HIS A 274 -14.16 -16.74 -2.04
C HIS A 274 -15.36 -16.40 -2.93
N TYR A 275 -15.81 -15.13 -2.94
CA TYR A 275 -16.83 -14.70 -3.90
C TYR A 275 -16.36 -14.92 -5.35
N TYR A 276 -15.13 -14.49 -5.68
CA TYR A 276 -14.55 -14.69 -7.00
C TYR A 276 -14.48 -16.17 -7.37
N GLN A 277 -13.90 -17.00 -6.50
CA GLN A 277 -13.78 -18.44 -6.71
C GLN A 277 -15.16 -19.06 -7.00
N ARG A 278 -16.15 -18.81 -6.13
CA ARG A 278 -17.49 -19.39 -6.24
C ARG A 278 -18.23 -18.98 -7.50
N LYS A 279 -18.09 -17.73 -7.93
CA LYS A 279 -18.87 -17.17 -9.06
C LYS A 279 -18.23 -17.44 -10.41
N TYR A 280 -16.90 -17.31 -10.51
CA TYR A 280 -16.21 -17.24 -11.79
C TYR A 280 -15.29 -18.44 -12.06
N VAL A 281 -14.86 -19.18 -11.02
CA VAL A 281 -13.93 -20.31 -11.18
C VAL A 281 -14.64 -21.66 -11.08
N GLU A 282 -15.55 -21.82 -10.11
CA GLU A 282 -16.30 -23.08 -9.93
C GLU A 282 -17.22 -23.38 -11.12
N SER A 283 -17.27 -24.66 -11.51
CA SER A 283 -18.10 -25.13 -12.62
C SER A 283 -18.93 -26.36 -12.19
N PRO A 284 -20.26 -26.24 -12.05
CA PRO A 284 -21.06 -25.02 -12.21
C PRO A 284 -20.78 -23.98 -11.11
N PRO A 285 -21.09 -22.68 -11.34
CA PRO A 285 -20.96 -21.66 -10.31
C PRO A 285 -21.73 -22.00 -9.03
N LEU A 286 -21.14 -21.71 -7.88
CA LEU A 286 -21.73 -21.97 -6.57
C LEU A 286 -22.59 -20.79 -6.10
N ASN A 287 -23.46 -21.04 -5.12
CA ASN A 287 -24.27 -19.99 -4.51
C ASN A 287 -23.38 -18.93 -3.82
N VAL A 288 -23.49 -17.68 -4.26
CA VAL A 288 -22.77 -16.52 -3.70
C VAL A 288 -23.66 -15.57 -2.89
N GLY A 289 -24.94 -15.91 -2.68
CA GLY A 289 -25.91 -15.07 -1.95
C GLY A 289 -25.37 -14.52 -0.62
N PRO A 290 -24.77 -15.35 0.25
CA PRO A 290 -24.17 -14.87 1.50
C PRO A 290 -22.95 -13.95 1.34
N TRP A 291 -22.22 -14.03 0.22
CA TRP A 291 -21.03 -13.23 -0.05
C TRP A 291 -21.34 -11.93 -0.79
N GLN A 292 -22.43 -11.91 -1.57
CA GLN A 292 -22.80 -10.79 -2.45
C GLN A 292 -22.86 -9.42 -1.73
N PRO A 293 -23.42 -9.30 -0.51
CA PRO A 293 -23.45 -8.02 0.19
C PRO A 293 -22.07 -7.43 0.44
N PHE A 294 -21.06 -8.27 0.69
CA PHE A 294 -19.68 -7.85 0.94
C PHE A 294 -18.96 -7.50 -0.36
N GLN A 295 -19.17 -8.26 -1.43
CA GLN A 295 -18.62 -7.89 -2.73
C GLN A 295 -19.17 -6.55 -3.24
N ASN A 296 -20.42 -6.21 -2.92
CA ASN A 296 -20.98 -4.90 -3.25
C ASN A 296 -20.25 -3.73 -2.56
N VAL A 297 -19.58 -3.97 -1.42
CA VAL A 297 -18.83 -2.92 -0.69
C VAL A 297 -17.58 -2.51 -1.47
N VAL A 298 -16.91 -3.47 -2.11
CA VAL A 298 -15.64 -3.23 -2.82
C VAL A 298 -15.84 -2.90 -4.31
N PHE A 299 -17.09 -2.90 -4.80
CA PHE A 299 -17.40 -2.74 -6.22
C PHE A 299 -17.98 -1.37 -6.54
N THR A 300 -17.34 -0.67 -7.49
CA THR A 300 -17.88 0.53 -8.11
C THR A 300 -18.15 0.24 -9.60
N PRO A 301 -19.34 0.53 -10.16
CA PRO A 301 -19.59 0.33 -11.59
C PRO A 301 -18.58 1.05 -12.50
N LEU A 302 -18.25 0.44 -13.65
CA LEU A 302 -17.40 1.04 -14.70
C LEU A 302 -18.10 2.18 -15.44
#